data_AF-A0A9K3LEV7-F1
#
_entry.id   AF-A0A9K3LEV7-F1
#
_cell.length_a   1.000
_cell.length_b   1.000
_cell.length_c   1.000
_cell.angle_alpha   90.00
_cell.angle_beta   90.00
_cell.angle_gamma   90.00
#
_symmetry.space_group_name_H-M   'P 1'
#
loop_
_entity.id
_entity.type
_entity.pdbx_description
1 polymer ?
#
loop_
_entity_poly.entity_id
_entity_poly.type
_entity_poly.pdbx_seq_one_letter_code
_entity_poly.pdbx_strand_id
1 'polypeptide(L)'
;MNGPFPAGKCDLKIFKEDGLKAILTAKKKMSIADGGYAGSDHIHHCSTPNIHDSRPVRRFKARALKRHEKFNGLIKNFHSVDCRFRHSIDKSKSVFEAICVICQYQIETDKPLYHVLVEDVLLEDELE
;
A
#
# COMPACT_ATOMS: atom_id res chain seq x y z
N MET A 1 -3.58 5.86 8.30
CA MET A 1 -3.87 4.43 8.14
C MET A 1 -5.36 4.23 8.33
N ASN A 2 -6.03 3.44 7.49
CA ASN A 2 -7.45 3.08 7.68
C ASN A 2 -7.52 1.56 7.82
N GLY A 3 -7.77 1.07 9.04
CA GLY A 3 -7.64 -0.34 9.44
C GLY A 3 -7.24 -0.47 10.91
N PRO A 4 -7.11 -1.69 11.46
CA PRO A 4 -7.30 -3.00 10.84
C PRO A 4 -8.79 -3.35 10.64
N PHE A 5 -9.12 -4.04 9.57
CA PHE A 5 -10.48 -4.50 9.29
C PHE A 5 -10.69 -5.95 9.77
N PRO A 6 -11.92 -6.34 10.16
CA PRO A 6 -12.23 -7.73 10.46
C PRO A 6 -11.90 -8.67 9.29
N ALA A 7 -11.37 -9.86 9.61
CA ALA A 7 -11.10 -10.88 8.61
C ALA A 7 -12.42 -11.35 7.92
N GLY A 8 -12.31 -11.80 6.66
CA GLY A 8 -13.43 -12.36 5.90
C GLY A 8 -14.03 -11.41 4.84
N LYS A 9 -13.70 -10.12 4.85
CA LYS A 9 -13.94 -9.22 3.72
C LYS A 9 -12.70 -9.17 2.82
N CYS A 10 -12.88 -9.23 1.50
CA CYS A 10 -11.78 -8.98 0.58
C CYS A 10 -11.47 -7.49 0.47
N ASP A 11 -10.21 -7.16 0.15
CA ASP A 11 -9.74 -5.77 0.09
C ASP A 11 -10.54 -4.91 -0.90
N LEU A 12 -11.06 -5.52 -1.97
CA LEU A 12 -11.91 -4.83 -2.94
C LEU A 12 -13.25 -4.40 -2.32
N LYS A 13 -13.85 -5.24 -1.47
CA LYS A 13 -15.07 -4.87 -0.73
C LYS A 13 -14.77 -3.75 0.25
N ILE A 14 -13.66 -3.84 0.98
CA ILE A 14 -13.23 -2.79 1.93
C ILE A 14 -13.02 -1.46 1.19
N PHE A 15 -12.36 -1.47 0.03
CA PHE A 15 -12.17 -0.27 -0.79
C PHE A 15 -13.52 0.40 -1.19
N LYS A 16 -14.50 -0.42 -1.58
CA LYS A 16 -15.81 0.05 -2.06
C LYS A 16 -16.72 0.51 -0.93
N GLU A 17 -16.79 -0.26 0.16
CA GLU A 17 -17.80 -0.13 1.22
C GLU A 17 -17.29 0.65 2.44
N ASP A 18 -16.00 0.53 2.78
CA ASP A 18 -15.44 1.05 4.04
C ASP A 18 -14.75 2.43 3.85
N GLY A 19 -15.25 3.23 2.90
CA GLY A 19 -15.06 4.69 2.83
C GLY A 19 -13.90 5.21 1.99
N LEU A 20 -12.91 4.39 1.63
CA LEU A 20 -11.74 4.87 0.87
C LEU A 20 -12.13 5.43 -0.51
N LYS A 21 -13.01 4.74 -1.25
CA LYS A 21 -13.55 5.23 -2.52
C LYS A 21 -14.23 6.59 -2.36
N ALA A 22 -15.11 6.74 -1.36
CA ALA A 22 -15.82 8.00 -1.11
C ALA A 22 -14.87 9.16 -0.79
N ILE A 23 -13.82 8.91 0.00
CA ILE A 23 -12.78 9.90 0.31
C ILE A 23 -12.03 10.34 -0.96
N LEU A 24 -11.67 9.39 -1.83
CA LEU A 24 -11.00 9.69 -3.09
C LEU A 24 -11.88 10.53 -4.03
N THR A 25 -13.17 10.17 -4.14
CA THR A 25 -14.16 10.95 -4.91
C THR A 25 -14.30 12.37 -4.36
N ALA A 26 -14.50 12.52 -3.05
CA ALA A 26 -14.68 13.82 -2.40
C ALA A 26 -13.44 14.72 -2.56
N LYS A 27 -12.24 14.13 -2.49
CA LYS A 27 -10.98 14.85 -2.66
C LYS A 27 -10.56 15.04 -4.12
N LYS A 28 -11.30 14.47 -5.09
CA LYS A 28 -10.92 14.44 -6.52
C LYS A 28 -9.48 13.91 -6.72
N LYS A 29 -9.11 12.88 -5.96
CA LYS A 29 -7.78 12.25 -6.01
C LYS A 29 -7.90 10.81 -6.49
N MET A 30 -6.84 10.31 -7.11
CA MET A 30 -6.68 8.90 -7.46
C MET A 30 -5.65 8.24 -6.56
N SER A 31 -5.85 6.94 -6.31
CA SER A 31 -4.87 6.08 -5.64
C SER A 31 -4.03 5.32 -6.66
N ILE A 32 -2.82 4.92 -6.28
CA ILE A 32 -2.03 3.95 -7.06
C ILE A 32 -2.33 2.58 -6.46
N ALA A 33 -2.78 1.64 -7.29
CA ALA A 33 -3.20 0.31 -6.86
C ALA A 33 -2.49 -0.77 -7.68
N ASP A 34 -2.49 -1.99 -7.15
CA ASP A 34 -1.94 -3.15 -7.84
C ASP A 34 -2.82 -3.58 -9.03
N GLY A 35 -2.29 -4.42 -9.93
CA GLY A 35 -2.96 -4.91 -11.14
C GLY A 35 -4.30 -5.61 -10.89
N GLY A 36 -4.49 -6.22 -9.71
CA GLY A 36 -5.78 -6.78 -9.29
C GLY A 36 -6.92 -5.76 -9.20
N TYR A 37 -6.61 -4.47 -9.22
CA TYR A 37 -7.56 -3.36 -9.23
C TYR A 37 -7.77 -2.77 -10.64
N ALA A 38 -7.58 -3.53 -11.72
CA ALA A 38 -7.81 -3.02 -13.09
C ALA A 38 -9.30 -3.03 -13.54
N GLY A 39 -10.23 -3.56 -12.74
CA GLY A 39 -11.65 -3.68 -13.09
C GLY A 39 -12.42 -2.35 -13.24
N SER A 40 -13.56 -2.42 -13.95
CA SER A 40 -14.40 -1.28 -14.37
C SER A 40 -14.92 -0.41 -13.22
N ASP A 41 -15.22 -0.98 -12.06
CA ASP A 41 -15.88 -0.26 -10.95
C ASP A 41 -14.98 0.76 -10.22
N HIS A 42 -13.67 0.68 -10.45
CA HIS A 42 -12.66 1.42 -9.70
C HIS A 42 -11.58 2.06 -10.58
N ILE A 43 -11.69 1.93 -11.90
CA ILE A 43 -10.80 2.58 -12.88
C ILE A 43 -10.72 4.11 -12.72
N HIS A 44 -11.80 4.75 -12.26
CA HIS A 44 -11.84 6.20 -12.02
C HIS A 44 -11.21 6.66 -10.70
N HIS A 45 -10.84 5.72 -9.82
CA HIS A 45 -10.31 6.01 -8.48
C HIS A 45 -8.96 5.34 -8.20
N CYS A 46 -8.58 4.37 -9.03
CA CYS A 46 -7.34 3.61 -8.92
C CYS A 46 -6.58 3.69 -10.25
N SER A 47 -5.30 4.08 -10.19
CA SER A 47 -4.35 3.98 -11.30
C SER A 47 -3.50 2.75 -11.09
N THR A 48 -3.62 1.77 -11.97
CA THR A 48 -2.85 0.52 -11.94
C THR A 48 -1.70 0.56 -12.96
N PRO A 49 -0.65 -0.27 -12.77
CA PRO A 49 0.35 -0.49 -13.81
C PRO A 49 -0.33 -0.99 -15.09
N ASN A 50 -0.07 -0.32 -16.22
CA ASN A 50 -0.61 -0.72 -17.52
C ASN A 50 0.42 -0.52 -18.63
N ILE A 51 0.20 -1.16 -19.78
CA ILE A 51 1.13 -1.15 -20.92
C ILE A 51 1.24 0.22 -21.62
N HIS A 52 0.26 1.11 -21.40
CA HIS A 52 0.23 2.44 -21.99
C HIS A 52 0.93 3.50 -21.11
N ASP A 53 1.46 3.11 -19.95
CA ASP A 53 2.22 4.02 -19.09
C ASP A 53 3.55 4.39 -19.76
N SER A 54 3.82 5.70 -19.84
CA SER A 54 5.16 6.15 -20.22
C SER A 54 6.20 5.67 -19.20
N ARG A 55 7.45 5.49 -19.63
CA ARG A 55 8.57 5.08 -18.77
C ARG A 55 8.64 5.82 -17.42
N PRO A 56 8.55 7.17 -17.35
CA PRO A 56 8.56 7.87 -16.07
C PRO A 56 7.34 7.55 -15.19
N VAL A 57 6.16 7.35 -15.78
CA VAL A 57 4.93 6.97 -15.05
C VAL A 57 5.05 5.54 -14.52
N ARG A 58 5.53 4.60 -15.33
CA ARG A 58 5.80 3.22 -14.92
C ARG A 58 6.77 3.17 -13.75
N ARG A 59 7.88 3.91 -13.83
CA ARG A 59 8.87 4.03 -12.73
C ARG A 59 8.27 4.66 -11.47
N PHE A 60 7.41 5.66 -11.62
CA PHE A 60 6.71 6.28 -10.49
C PHE A 60 5.78 5.29 -9.78
N LYS A 61 4.92 4.58 -10.54
CA LYS A 61 3.99 3.57 -10.00
C LYS A 61 4.74 2.41 -9.36
N ALA A 62 5.77 1.88 -10.02
CA ALA A 62 6.58 0.78 -9.49
C ALA A 62 7.24 1.15 -8.15
N ARG A 63 7.84 2.34 -8.05
CA ARG A 63 8.41 2.83 -6.77
C ARG A 63 7.35 2.99 -5.70
N ALA A 64 6.16 3.50 -6.03
CA ALA A 64 5.08 3.66 -5.06
C ALA A 64 4.61 2.30 -4.51
N LEU A 65 4.39 1.31 -5.37
CA LEU A 65 3.99 -0.05 -4.99
C LEU A 65 5.05 -0.72 -4.11
N LYS A 66 6.32 -0.70 -4.53
CA LYS A 66 7.42 -1.32 -3.78
C LYS A 66 7.64 -0.69 -2.42
N ARG A 67 7.49 0.63 -2.30
CA ARG A 67 7.54 1.32 -0.99
C ARG A 67 6.44 0.83 -0.07
N HIS A 68 5.23 0.65 -0.60
CA HIS A 68 4.11 0.15 0.18
C HIS A 68 4.31 -1.31 0.61
N GLU A 69 4.80 -2.17 -0.29
CA GLU A 69 5.20 -3.55 0.04
C GLU A 69 6.27 -3.59 1.14
N LYS A 70 7.30 -2.75 1.05
CA LYS A 70 8.37 -2.67 2.04
C LYS A 70 7.83 -2.24 3.41
N PHE A 71 6.94 -1.24 3.44
CA PHE A 71 6.29 -0.80 4.67
C PHE A 71 5.41 -1.91 5.29
N ASN A 72 4.63 -2.62 4.47
CA ASN A 72 3.86 -3.77 4.93
C ASN A 72 4.76 -4.88 5.49
N GLY A 73 5.95 -5.08 4.91
CA GLY A 73 6.98 -5.96 5.46
C GLY A 73 7.48 -5.51 6.84
N LEU A 74 7.69 -4.21 7.06
CA LEU A 74 8.08 -3.68 8.37
C LEU A 74 7.01 -3.96 9.44
N ILE A 75 5.74 -3.75 9.10
CA ILE A 75 4.62 -4.03 10.02
C ILE A 75 4.56 -5.52 10.37
N LYS A 76 4.80 -6.41 9.41
CA LYS A 76 4.79 -7.87 9.62
C LYS A 76 5.90 -8.38 10.54
N ASN A 77 6.95 -7.59 10.80
CA ASN A 77 7.99 -7.97 11.76
C ASN A 77 7.49 -7.98 13.23
N PHE A 78 6.32 -7.40 13.49
CA PHE A 78 5.73 -7.37 14.82
C PHE A 78 4.86 -8.62 15.03
N HIS A 79 5.21 -9.43 16.03
CA HIS A 79 4.51 -10.67 16.34
C HIS A 79 2.99 -10.48 16.57
N SER A 80 2.58 -9.31 17.05
CA SER A 80 1.16 -8.94 17.25
C SER A 80 0.33 -8.95 15.96
N VAL A 81 0.97 -8.81 14.79
CA VAL A 81 0.33 -8.81 13.47
C VAL A 81 0.66 -10.07 12.67
N ASP A 82 1.78 -10.73 12.98
CA ASP A 82 2.22 -11.97 12.33
C ASP A 82 1.43 -13.19 12.82
N CYS A 83 1.10 -13.24 14.11
CA CYS A 83 0.37 -14.33 14.72
C CYS A 83 -1.10 -13.98 15.01
N ARG A 84 -1.90 -15.00 15.39
CA ARG A 84 -3.25 -14.78 15.91
C ARG A 84 -3.19 -13.89 17.17
N PHE A 85 -3.79 -12.71 17.06
CA PHE A 85 -3.93 -11.77 18.18
C PHE A 85 -4.74 -12.40 19.32
N ARG A 86 -4.19 -12.37 20.55
CA ARG A 86 -4.78 -13.07 21.73
C ARG A 86 -5.50 -12.13 22.70
N HIS A 87 -5.54 -10.83 22.44
CA HIS A 87 -6.25 -9.85 23.26
C HIS A 87 -7.59 -9.44 22.62
N SER A 88 -8.37 -8.62 23.33
CA SER A 88 -9.66 -8.13 22.83
C SER A 88 -9.53 -7.37 21.51
N ILE A 89 -10.55 -7.46 20.67
CA ILE A 89 -10.56 -6.81 19.35
C ILE A 89 -10.40 -5.29 19.44
N ASP A 90 -10.88 -4.67 20.52
CA ASP A 90 -10.75 -3.24 20.80
C ASP A 90 -9.27 -2.82 20.92
N LYS A 91 -8.42 -3.71 21.44
CA LYS A 91 -6.97 -3.47 21.54
C LYS A 91 -6.26 -3.68 20.22
N SER A 92 -6.81 -4.50 19.31
CA SER A 92 -6.18 -4.79 18.01
C SER A 92 -5.95 -3.51 17.20
N LYS A 93 -6.95 -2.62 17.15
CA LYS A 93 -6.84 -1.34 16.44
C LYS A 93 -5.75 -0.45 17.05
N SER A 94 -5.77 -0.28 18.37
CA SER A 94 -4.78 0.55 19.08
C SER A 94 -3.35 0.03 18.89
N VAL A 95 -3.16 -1.30 18.95
CA VAL A 95 -1.85 -1.94 18.73
C VAL A 95 -1.39 -1.76 17.29
N PHE A 96 -2.28 -1.96 16.30
CA PHE A 96 -1.94 -1.77 14.90
C PHE A 96 -1.54 -0.33 14.59
N GLU A 97 -2.29 0.66 15.12
CA GLU A 97 -1.95 2.08 14.98
C GLU A 97 -0.59 2.40 15.62
N ALA A 98 -0.32 1.89 16.82
CA ALA A 98 0.97 2.06 17.49
C ALA A 98 2.14 1.48 16.66
N ILE A 99 1.97 0.27 16.10
CA ILE A 99 2.97 -0.34 15.22
C ILE A 99 3.21 0.51 13.98
N CYS A 100 2.15 1.07 13.37
CA CYS A 100 2.27 1.94 12.21
C CYS A 100 3.08 3.20 12.53
N VAL A 101 2.85 3.82 13.69
CA VAL A 101 3.60 5.01 14.16
C VAL A 101 5.07 4.66 14.40
N ILE A 102 5.37 3.52 15.02
CA ILE A 102 6.75 3.04 15.21
C ILE A 102 7.44 2.84 13.85
N CYS A 103 6.76 2.19 12.91
CA CYS A 103 7.31 1.96 11.57
C CYS A 103 7.54 3.29 10.82
N GLN A 104 6.66 4.28 10.97
CA GLN A 104 6.85 5.62 10.39
C GLN A 104 8.11 6.29 10.97
N TYR A 105 8.30 6.25 12.28
CA TYR A 105 9.49 6.81 12.93
C TYR A 105 10.78 6.09 12.49
N GLN A 106 10.74 4.77 12.36
CA GLN A 106 11.85 3.97 11.82
C GLN A 106 12.19 4.36 10.39
N ILE A 107 11.19 4.68 9.55
CA ILE A 107 11.43 5.14 8.17
C ILE A 107 12.10 6.52 8.15
N GLU A 108 11.76 7.40 9.08
CA GLU A 108 12.32 8.75 9.14
C GLU A 108 13.74 8.77 9.72
N THR A 109 14.10 7.78 10.55
CA THR A 109 15.36 7.78 11.32
C THR A 109 16.36 6.72 10.85
N ASP A 110 15.98 5.44 10.87
CA ASP A 110 16.92 4.31 10.83
C ASP A 110 16.90 3.52 9.51
N LYS A 111 15.72 3.39 8.89
CA LYS A 111 15.43 2.46 7.79
C LYS A 111 14.57 3.12 6.73
N PRO A 112 15.11 4.15 6.06
CA PRO A 112 14.33 4.83 5.04
C PRO A 112 13.92 3.93 3.89
N LEU A 113 12.76 4.21 3.30
CA LEU A 113 12.24 3.47 2.14
C LEU A 113 12.92 3.86 0.81
N TYR A 114 14.02 4.62 0.85
CA TYR A 114 14.72 5.08 -0.35
C TYR A 114 15.66 3.99 -0.90
N HIS A 115 15.90 4.02 -2.21
CA HIS A 115 16.68 3.02 -2.97
C HIS A 115 16.08 1.60 -3.02
N VAL A 116 14.77 1.49 -3.27
CA VAL A 116 14.34 0.29 -4.02
C VAL A 116 14.85 0.46 -5.45
N LEU A 117 16.03 -0.09 -5.73
CA LEU A 117 16.50 -0.30 -7.09
C LEU A 117 15.53 -1.30 -7.71
N VAL A 118 14.74 -0.85 -8.69
CA VAL A 118 13.94 -1.75 -9.49
C VAL A 118 14.89 -2.17 -10.62
N GLU A 119 15.52 -3.34 -10.48
CA GLU A 119 16.52 -3.86 -11.42
C GLU A 119 15.96 -3.90 -12.86
N ASP A 120 14.69 -4.30 -13.02
CA ASP A 120 13.98 -4.29 -14.30
C ASP A 120 13.84 -2.90 -14.94
N VAL A 121 13.96 -1.82 -14.16
CA VAL A 121 13.91 -0.43 -14.65
C VAL A 121 15.30 0.09 -15.03
N LEU A 122 16.36 -0.44 -14.41
CA LEU A 122 17.74 -0.04 -14.68
C LEU A 122 18.32 -0.77 -15.90
N LEU A 123 17.94 -2.03 -16.11
CA LEU A 123 18.37 -2.80 -17.30
C LEU A 123 17.87 -2.19 -18.62
N GLU A 124 16.76 -1.44 -18.60
CA GLU A 124 16.31 -0.65 -19.75
C GLU A 124 17.09 0.67 -19.92
N ASP A 125 17.71 1.21 -18.86
CA ASP A 125 18.52 2.46 -18.92
C ASP A 125 19.92 2.21 -19.54
N GLU A 126 20.43 0.97 -19.52
CA GLU A 126 21.75 0.60 -20.10
C GLU A 126 21.69 0.17 -21.59
N LEU A 127 20.51 0.15 -22.19
CA LEU A 127 20.28 -0.24 -23.60
C LEU A 127 20.02 0.96 -24.54
N GLU A 128 20.21 2.19 -24.05
CA GLU A 128 20.25 3.45 -24.83
C GLU A 128 21.68 3.99 -24.91
#